data_AF-A0A2C9X2H1-F1
#
_entry.id   AF-A0A2C9X2H1-F1
#
_cell.length_a   1.000
_cell.length_b   1.000
_cell.length_c   1.000
_cell.angle_alpha   90.00
_cell.angle_beta   90.00
_cell.angle_gamma   90.00
#
_symmetry.space_group_name_H-M   'P 1'
#
loop_
_entity.id
_entity.type
_entity.pdbx_description
1 polymer ?
#
loop_
_entity_poly.entity_id
_entity_poly.type
_entity_poly.pdbx_seq_one_letter_code
_entity_poly.pdbx_strand_id
1 'polypeptide(L)'
;MAEMATMTTGELSQRIAEEVEKQLAERNKPRINYGYKFGKVVEAWLEKQRDNRRIILNQKNAIYEAVKACLEIEHIKDLTEDNYEYAINVFEDQKIFFKRRITVKDVITHERKN
;
A
#
# COMPACT_ATOMS: atom_id res chain seq x y z
N MET A 1 22.01 -8.84 -50.79
CA MET A 1 22.54 -10.01 -50.06
C MET A 1 22.00 -9.90 -48.65
N ALA A 2 20.90 -10.59 -48.34
CA ALA A 2 20.38 -10.64 -46.97
C ALA A 2 21.06 -11.83 -46.28
N GLU A 3 21.91 -11.55 -45.29
CA GLU A 3 22.42 -12.59 -44.40
C GLU A 3 21.23 -13.15 -43.62
N MET A 4 20.76 -14.34 -44.02
CA MET A 4 19.82 -15.08 -43.19
C MET A 4 20.63 -15.67 -42.04
N ALA A 5 20.62 -14.98 -40.90
CA ALA A 5 21.17 -15.51 -39.66
C ALA A 5 20.41 -16.79 -39.29
N THR A 6 21.00 -17.95 -39.60
CA THR A 6 20.48 -19.25 -39.17
C THR A 6 20.86 -19.42 -37.70
N MET A 7 19.90 -19.15 -36.82
CA MET A 7 20.07 -19.36 -35.38
C MET A 7 20.33 -20.84 -35.11
N THR A 8 21.37 -21.14 -34.35
CA THR A 8 21.73 -22.50 -34.00
C THR A 8 20.76 -23.09 -32.98
N THR A 9 20.64 -24.41 -32.93
CA THR A 9 19.82 -25.12 -31.94
C THR A 9 20.22 -24.78 -30.49
N GLY A 10 21.50 -24.47 -30.25
CA GLY A 10 22.01 -24.03 -28.95
C GLY A 10 21.47 -22.64 -28.54
N GLU A 11 21.49 -21.68 -29.46
CA GLU A 11 20.97 -20.32 -29.22
C GLU A 11 19.45 -20.32 -29.02
N LEU A 12 18.72 -21.15 -29.76
CA LEU A 12 17.29 -21.41 -29.53
C LEU A 12 17.03 -21.95 -28.12
N SER A 13 17.83 -22.92 -27.69
CA SER A 13 17.65 -23.57 -26.38
C SER A 13 17.92 -22.60 -25.23
N GLN A 14 18.92 -21.72 -25.36
CA GLN A 14 19.20 -20.67 -24.38
C GLN A 14 18.06 -19.65 -24.28
N ARG A 15 17.53 -19.17 -25.40
CA ARG A 15 16.39 -18.24 -25.39
C ARG A 15 15.14 -18.85 -24.76
N ILE A 16 14.87 -20.13 -25.02
CA ILE A 16 13.75 -20.84 -24.41
C ILE A 16 13.97 -20.95 -22.89
N ALA A 17 15.18 -21.28 -22.44
CA ALA A 17 15.49 -21.36 -21.02
C ALA A 17 15.31 -20.01 -20.31
N GLU A 18 15.83 -18.92 -20.89
CA GLU A 18 15.66 -17.55 -20.35
C GLU A 18 14.19 -17.14 -20.28
N GLU A 19 13.40 -17.41 -21.32
CA GLU A 19 11.98 -17.09 -21.36
C GLU A 19 11.17 -17.93 -20.35
N VAL A 20 11.52 -19.21 -20.18
CA VAL A 20 10.91 -20.08 -19.17
C VAL A 20 11.26 -19.59 -17.75
N GLU A 21 12.51 -19.22 -17.48
CA GLU A 21 12.91 -18.65 -16.19
C GLU A 21 12.18 -17.35 -15.88
N LYS A 22 12.01 -16.48 -16.87
CA LYS A 22 11.25 -15.23 -16.75
C LYS A 22 9.78 -15.50 -16.43
N GLN A 23 9.13 -16.41 -17.15
CA GLN A 23 7.74 -16.78 -16.89
C GLN A 23 7.55 -17.46 -15.52
N LEU A 24 8.52 -18.28 -15.09
CA LEU A 24 8.53 -18.87 -13.76
C LEU A 24 8.70 -17.81 -12.67
N ALA A 25 9.57 -16.83 -12.88
CA ALA A 25 9.76 -15.71 -11.95
C ALA A 25 8.49 -14.85 -11.83
N GLU A 26 7.79 -14.59 -12.94
CA GLU A 26 6.50 -13.88 -12.93
C GLU A 26 5.39 -14.70 -12.26
N ARG A 27 5.31 -16.02 -12.52
CA ARG A 27 4.35 -16.92 -11.86
C ARG A 27 4.56 -17.05 -10.36
N ASN A 28 5.82 -17.07 -9.92
CA ASN A 28 6.19 -17.24 -8.52
C ASN A 28 6.19 -15.93 -7.74
N LYS A 29 5.88 -14.77 -8.36
CA LYS A 29 5.70 -13.53 -7.61
C LYS A 29 4.58 -13.71 -6.57
N PRO A 30 4.86 -13.43 -5.28
CA PRO A 30 3.82 -13.45 -4.26
C PRO A 30 2.71 -12.50 -4.68
N ARG A 31 1.47 -12.97 -4.72
CA ARG A 31 0.30 -12.10 -4.91
C ARG A 31 0.13 -11.26 -3.64
N ILE A 32 0.76 -10.08 -3.63
CA ILE A 32 0.62 -9.11 -2.55
C ILE A 32 -0.78 -8.51 -2.63
N ASN A 33 -1.55 -8.63 -1.56
CA ASN A 33 -2.81 -7.91 -1.41
C ASN A 33 -2.50 -6.49 -0.90
N TYR A 34 -2.40 -5.53 -1.84
CA TYR A 34 -2.05 -4.15 -1.51
C TYR A 34 -3.14 -3.46 -0.68
N GLY A 35 -4.41 -3.85 -0.82
CA GLY A 35 -5.49 -3.39 0.05
C GLY A 35 -5.30 -3.78 1.51
N TYR A 36 -4.92 -5.04 1.76
CA TYR A 36 -4.59 -5.51 3.10
C TYR A 36 -3.33 -4.82 3.66
N LYS A 37 -2.29 -4.70 2.83
CA LYS A 37 -1.04 -4.01 3.19
C LYS A 37 -1.32 -2.56 3.59
N PHE A 38 -2.11 -1.84 2.80
CA PHE A 38 -2.54 -0.48 3.09
C PHE A 38 -3.34 -0.40 4.40
N GLY A 39 -4.33 -1.29 4.57
CA GLY A 39 -5.14 -1.33 5.77
C GLY A 39 -4.32 -1.53 7.05
N LYS A 40 -3.25 -2.32 7.00
CA LYS A 40 -2.33 -2.49 8.14
C LYS A 40 -1.56 -1.23 8.49
N VAL A 41 -1.13 -0.46 7.49
CA VAL A 41 -0.47 0.83 7.71
C VAL A 41 -1.41 1.82 8.40
N VAL A 42 -2.66 1.91 7.94
CA VAL A 42 -3.69 2.76 8.54
C VAL A 42 -4.02 2.33 9.97
N GLU A 43 -4.25 1.03 10.20
CA GLU A 43 -4.52 0.46 11.53
C GLU A 43 -3.41 0.79 12.53
N ALA A 44 -2.15 0.52 12.16
CA ALA A 44 -1.00 0.75 13.03
C ALA A 44 -0.82 2.23 13.40
N TRP A 45 -1.24 3.15 12.52
CA TRP A 45 -1.22 4.57 12.81
C TRP A 45 -2.37 4.99 13.75
N LEU A 46 -3.59 4.52 13.50
CA LEU A 46 -4.75 4.83 14.31
C LEU A 46 -4.65 4.28 15.74
N GLU A 47 -4.08 3.09 15.91
CA GLU A 47 -3.84 2.50 17.24
C GLU A 47 -2.97 3.39 18.13
N LYS A 48 -2.06 4.18 17.55
CA LYS A 48 -1.18 5.11 18.29
C LYS A 48 -1.91 6.37 18.77
N GLN A 49 -3.06 6.71 18.21
CA GLN A 49 -3.82 7.92 18.56
C GLN A 49 -4.49 7.83 19.94
N ARG A 50 -4.61 6.62 20.51
CA ARG A 50 -5.32 6.35 21.79
C ARG A 50 -6.75 6.92 21.82
N ASP A 51 -7.38 6.97 20.66
CA ASP A 51 -8.76 7.40 20.51
C ASP A 51 -9.74 6.28 20.89
N ASN A 52 -11.00 6.65 21.14
CA ASN A 52 -12.05 5.65 21.35
C ASN A 52 -12.24 4.83 20.06
N ARG A 53 -12.52 3.52 20.21
CA ARG A 53 -12.78 2.59 19.10
C ARG A 53 -13.76 3.12 18.04
N ARG A 54 -14.82 3.82 18.45
CA ARG A 54 -15.79 4.41 17.50
C ARG A 54 -15.16 5.52 16.64
N ILE A 55 -14.31 6.34 17.25
CA ILE A 55 -13.58 7.41 16.57
C ILE A 55 -12.59 6.80 15.59
N ILE A 56 -11.81 5.79 16.03
CA ILE A 56 -10.86 5.06 15.18
C ILE A 56 -11.57 4.47 13.94
N LEU A 57 -12.74 3.86 14.11
CA LEU A 57 -13.49 3.28 12.99
C LEU A 57 -13.93 4.36 11.98
N ASN A 58 -14.42 5.50 12.47
CA ASN A 58 -14.83 6.60 11.61
C ASN A 58 -13.64 7.21 10.86
N GLN A 59 -12.50 7.40 11.54
CA GLN A 59 -11.26 7.90 10.92
C GLN A 59 -10.77 6.92 9.83
N LYS A 60 -10.76 5.61 10.13
CA LYS A 60 -10.39 4.57 9.16
C LYS A 60 -11.29 4.63 7.91
N ASN A 61 -12.61 4.71 8.10
CA ASN A 61 -13.55 4.81 7.00
C ASN A 61 -13.33 6.07 6.17
N ALA A 62 -13.14 7.22 6.81
CA ALA A 62 -12.88 8.48 6.11
C ALA A 62 -11.60 8.43 5.26
N ILE A 63 -10.52 7.85 5.80
CA ILE A 63 -9.26 7.64 5.06
C ILE A 63 -9.51 6.72 3.85
N TYR A 64 -10.26 5.64 4.04
CA TYR A 64 -10.56 4.70 2.95
C TYR A 64 -11.39 5.36 1.85
N GLU A 65 -12.41 6.15 2.21
CA GLU A 65 -13.19 6.90 1.22
C GLU A 65 -12.36 7.93 0.46
N ALA A 66 -11.45 8.64 1.15
CA ALA A 66 -10.55 9.59 0.49
C ALA A 66 -9.64 8.90 -0.53
N VAL A 67 -9.01 7.79 -0.16
CA VAL A 67 -8.17 7.01 -1.08
C VAL A 67 -8.96 6.47 -2.26
N LYS A 68 -10.16 5.92 -2.01
CA LYS A 68 -11.04 5.43 -3.08
C LYS A 68 -11.42 6.54 -4.06
N ALA A 69 -11.78 7.71 -3.55
CA ALA A 69 -12.14 8.86 -4.38
C ALA A 69 -10.96 9.37 -5.20
N CYS A 70 -9.76 9.48 -4.62
CA CYS A 70 -8.58 9.96 -5.34
C CYS A 70 -8.05 8.96 -6.39
N LEU A 71 -8.31 7.66 -6.20
CA LEU A 71 -7.89 6.61 -7.14
C LEU A 71 -9.01 6.11 -8.07
N GLU A 72 -10.23 6.63 -7.91
CA GLU A 72 -11.42 6.20 -8.65
C GLU A 72 -11.69 4.68 -8.55
N ILE A 73 -11.43 4.08 -7.39
CA ILE A 73 -11.66 2.65 -7.12
C ILE A 73 -12.87 2.43 -6.21
N GLU A 74 -13.58 1.31 -6.40
CA GLU A 74 -14.78 0.98 -5.61
C GLU A 74 -14.44 0.40 -4.23
N HIS A 75 -13.38 -0.40 -4.14
CA HIS A 75 -12.96 -1.04 -2.90
C HIS A 75 -11.45 -0.90 -2.67
N ILE A 76 -11.04 -0.73 -1.41
CA ILE A 76 -9.61 -0.69 -1.04
C ILE A 76 -8.85 -1.98 -1.41
N LYS A 77 -9.54 -3.12 -1.50
CA LYS A 77 -8.95 -4.38 -1.96
C LYS A 77 -8.48 -4.34 -3.42
N ASP A 78 -8.96 -3.36 -4.19
CA ASP A 78 -8.63 -3.17 -5.61
C ASP A 78 -7.34 -2.36 -5.80
N LEU A 79 -6.66 -1.99 -4.71
CA LEU A 79 -5.30 -1.45 -4.77
C LEU A 79 -4.35 -2.44 -5.44
N THR A 80 -3.50 -1.90 -6.31
CA THR A 80 -2.48 -2.63 -7.07
C THR A 80 -1.10 -2.13 -6.66
N GLU A 81 -0.05 -2.74 -7.21
CA GLU A 81 1.31 -2.26 -7.02
C GLU A 81 1.48 -0.82 -7.53
N ASP A 82 0.92 -0.53 -8.70
CA ASP A 82 1.11 0.74 -9.42
C ASP A 82 0.50 1.94 -8.67
N ASN A 83 -0.61 1.74 -7.96
CA ASN A 83 -1.32 2.82 -7.28
C ASN A 83 -1.11 2.86 -5.76
N TYR A 84 -0.37 1.88 -5.21
CA TYR A 84 -0.17 1.77 -3.77
C TYR A 84 0.54 2.98 -3.18
N GLU A 85 1.59 3.47 -3.84
CA GLU A 85 2.36 4.62 -3.35
C GLU A 85 1.50 5.90 -3.30
N TYR A 86 0.64 6.08 -4.30
CA TYR A 86 -0.30 7.19 -4.31
C TYR A 86 -1.33 7.07 -3.18
N ALA A 87 -1.84 5.86 -2.89
CA ALA A 87 -2.71 5.62 -1.74
C ALA A 87 -2.04 5.99 -0.41
N ILE A 88 -0.74 5.68 -0.25
CA ILE A 88 0.05 6.08 0.92
C ILE A 88 0.16 7.59 1.01
N ASN A 89 0.45 8.29 -0.08
CA ASN A 89 0.54 9.75 -0.09
C ASN A 89 -0.79 10.41 0.30
N VAL A 90 -1.90 9.96 -0.27
CA VAL A 90 -3.24 10.43 0.13
C VAL A 90 -3.47 10.20 1.62
N PHE A 91 -3.09 9.02 2.15
CA PHE A 91 -3.19 8.76 3.57
C PHE A 91 -2.34 9.72 4.42
N GLU A 92 -1.08 9.95 4.07
CA GLU A 92 -0.21 10.91 4.76
C GLU A 92 -0.83 12.32 4.81
N ASP A 93 -1.40 12.79 3.69
CA ASP A 93 -2.10 14.06 3.63
C ASP A 93 -3.32 14.08 4.55
N GLN A 94 -4.09 12.97 4.60
CA GLN A 94 -5.25 12.86 5.47
C GLN A 94 -4.90 12.87 6.97
N LYS A 95 -3.69 12.46 7.35
CA LYS A 95 -3.29 12.41 8.78
C LYS A 95 -3.44 13.76 9.47
N ILE A 96 -3.27 14.87 8.76
CA ILE A 96 -3.36 16.21 9.35
C ILE A 96 -4.74 16.50 9.95
N PHE A 97 -5.81 15.95 9.37
CA PHE A 97 -7.18 16.17 9.82
C PHE A 97 -7.53 15.36 11.06
N PHE A 98 -6.87 14.21 11.25
CA PHE A 98 -7.15 13.30 12.36
C PHE A 98 -6.05 13.28 13.41
N LYS A 99 -4.95 14.01 13.23
CA LYS A 99 -3.92 14.16 14.25
C LYS A 99 -4.52 14.92 15.43
N ARG A 100 -4.62 14.24 16.58
CA ARG A 100 -5.07 14.86 17.82
C ARG A 100 -4.20 16.09 18.13
N ARG A 101 -4.81 17.27 18.19
CA ARG A 101 -4.13 18.46 18.73
C ARG A 101 -3.94 18.23 20.22
N ILE A 102 -2.72 17.96 20.67
CA ILE A 102 -2.41 17.92 22.10
C ILE A 102 -2.73 19.32 22.62
N THR A 103 -3.77 19.42 23.46
CA THR A 103 -4.12 20.68 24.09
C THR A 103 -3.38 20.80 25.42
N VAL A 104 -3.17 22.03 25.92
CA VAL A 104 -2.54 22.28 27.23
C VAL A 104 -3.21 21.48 28.36
N LYS A 105 -4.51 21.16 28.24
CA LYS A 105 -5.25 20.31 29.19
C LYS A 105 -4.78 18.84 29.22
N ASP A 106 -4.29 18.31 28.10
CA ASP A 106 -3.77 16.93 28.01
C ASP A 106 -2.36 16.80 28.65
N VAL A 107 -1.61 17.92 28.70
CA VAL A 107 -0.28 18.00 29.34
C VAL A 107 -0.40 18.06 30.87
N ILE A 108 -1.29 18.91 31.39
CA ILE A 108 -1.47 19.12 32.85
C ILE A 108 -1.98 17.85 33.56
N THR A 109 -2.72 17.00 32.87
CA THR A 109 -3.24 15.74 33.45
C THR A 109 -2.17 14.66 33.63
N HIS A 110 -1.04 14.74 32.91
CA HIS A 110 0.06 13.78 33.04
C HIS A 110 1.05 14.15 34.15
N GLU A 111 1.12 15.42 34.57
CA GLU A 111 2.05 15.86 35.64
C GLU A 111 1.48 15.70 37.06
N ARG A 112 0.17 15.45 37.23
CA ARG A 112 -0.46 15.30 38.56
C ARG A 112 -0.46 13.87 39.11
N LYS A 113 0.45 13.01 38.67
CA LYS A 113 0.73 11.72 39.29
C LYS A 113 2.21 11.61 39.61
N ASN A 114 2.65 12.33 40.64
CA ASN A 114 3.79 11.97 41.49
C ASN A 114 3.41 12.34 42.91
#